data_AF-A0A2V7F4N5-F1
#
_entry.id   AF-A0A2V7F4N5-F1
#
_cell.length_a   1.000
_cell.length_b   1.000
_cell.length_c   1.000
_cell.angle_alpha   90.00
_cell.angle_beta   90.00
_cell.angle_gamma   90.00
#
_symmetry.space_group_name_H-M   'P 1'
#
loop_
_entity.id
_entity.type
_entity.pdbx_description
1 polymer ?
#
loop_
_entity_poly.entity_id
_entity_poly.type
_entity_poly.pdbx_seq_one_letter_code
_entity_poly.pdbx_strand_id
1 'polypeptide(L)'
;MRTLAILVGGGPAPGINAVIAAATIEARNHGVRVLGCYDGFKWLVEGDTEHVVELTINDLSRIHFDGGSIIRTSRTNPARTPEGVGRVAETLKRHGVDYLITIGGDDTAFAASRVAKALPGLGLAHVPKTIDNDLPLPSDIDTFGFSTACNLGKDLVRNL
;
A
#
# COMPACT_ATOMS: atom_id res chain seq x y z
N MET A 1 7.21 -10.16 19.08
CA MET A 1 7.60 -9.02 18.22
C MET A 1 6.42 -8.74 17.31
N ARG A 2 5.95 -7.49 17.20
CA ARG A 2 4.81 -7.17 16.31
C ARG A 2 5.25 -7.09 14.85
N THR A 3 4.34 -7.34 13.92
CA THR A 3 4.61 -7.34 12.48
C THR A 3 3.64 -6.43 11.73
N LEU A 4 4.18 -5.54 10.92
CA LEU A 4 3.49 -4.66 9.97
C LEU A 4 3.66 -5.21 8.55
N ALA A 5 2.58 -5.35 7.80
CA ALA A 5 2.60 -5.56 6.36
C ALA A 5 2.27 -4.26 5.61
N ILE A 6 2.91 -4.04 4.47
CA ILE A 6 2.68 -2.91 3.57
C ILE A 6 2.36 -3.47 2.19
N LEU A 7 1.29 -2.98 1.56
CA LEU A 7 0.96 -3.31 0.17
C LEU A 7 0.47 -2.09 -0.60
N VAL A 8 0.62 -2.13 -1.93
CA VAL A 8 0.20 -1.06 -2.84
C VAL A 8 -0.84 -1.59 -3.82
N GLY A 9 -1.98 -0.91 -3.88
CA GLY A 9 -3.09 -1.23 -4.76
C GLY A 9 -3.40 -0.14 -5.80
N GLY A 10 -3.99 -0.56 -6.90
CA GLY A 10 -4.45 0.31 -7.98
C GLY A 10 -3.34 0.75 -8.93
N GLY A 11 -3.56 1.89 -9.60
CA GLY A 11 -2.57 2.48 -10.53
C GLY A 11 -1.36 3.07 -9.80
N PRO A 12 -0.19 3.14 -10.46
CA PRO A 12 0.98 3.82 -9.90
C PRO A 12 0.71 5.33 -9.76
N ALA A 13 1.27 5.94 -8.73
CA ALA A 13 1.29 7.38 -8.55
C ALA A 13 2.66 7.81 -7.98
N PRO A 14 3.15 9.02 -8.27
CA PRO A 14 4.36 9.54 -7.66
C PRO A 14 4.26 9.57 -6.13
N GLY A 15 5.34 9.22 -5.43
CA GLY A 15 5.42 9.28 -3.97
C GLY A 15 5.16 7.97 -3.21
N ILE A 16 4.77 6.88 -3.88
CA ILE A 16 4.55 5.57 -3.22
C ILE A 16 5.79 5.13 -2.42
N ASN A 17 6.98 5.21 -3.03
CA ASN A 17 8.22 4.81 -2.36
C ASN A 17 8.53 5.65 -1.12
N ALA A 18 8.14 6.93 -1.10
CA ALA A 18 8.30 7.79 0.07
C ALA A 18 7.42 7.31 1.24
N VAL A 19 6.18 6.88 0.95
CA VAL A 19 5.28 6.29 1.95
C VAL A 19 5.84 4.97 2.49
N ILE A 20 6.31 4.07 1.63
CA ILE A 20 6.92 2.80 2.03
C ILE A 20 8.15 3.05 2.91
N ALA A 21 9.02 3.99 2.51
CA ALA A 21 10.20 4.38 3.28
C ALA A 21 9.83 4.91 4.66
N ALA A 22 8.94 5.90 4.74
CA ALA A 22 8.54 6.52 5.99
C ALA A 22 7.90 5.51 6.96
N ALA A 23 6.95 4.72 6.49
CA ALA A 23 6.27 3.72 7.31
C ALA A 23 7.23 2.63 7.82
N THR A 24 8.16 2.17 6.97
CA THR A 24 9.11 1.13 7.36
C THR A 24 10.13 1.66 8.35
N ILE A 25 10.70 2.84 8.12
CA ILE A 25 11.67 3.46 9.03
C ILE A 25 11.04 3.63 10.41
N GLU A 26 9.83 4.18 10.47
CA GLU A 26 9.14 4.44 11.73
C GLU A 26 8.81 3.14 12.49
N ALA A 27 8.29 2.13 11.79
CA ALA A 27 8.00 0.83 12.38
C ALA A 27 9.29 0.13 12.89
N ARG A 28 10.38 0.17 12.11
CA ARG A 28 11.66 -0.43 12.49
C ARG A 28 12.29 0.28 13.69
N ASN A 29 12.19 1.60 13.79
CA ASN A 29 12.63 2.37 14.95
C ASN A 29 11.89 1.97 16.24
N HIS A 30 10.65 1.46 16.11
CA HIS A 30 9.84 0.94 17.21
C HIS A 30 9.97 -0.58 17.42
N GLY A 31 10.95 -1.24 16.80
CA GLY A 31 11.16 -2.69 16.93
C GLY A 31 10.05 -3.55 16.30
N VAL A 32 9.28 -2.98 15.36
CA VAL A 32 8.24 -3.70 14.61
C VAL A 32 8.86 -4.28 13.34
N ARG A 33 8.62 -5.57 13.09
CA ARG A 33 9.00 -6.23 11.84
C ARG A 33 8.12 -5.70 10.71
N VAL A 34 8.69 -5.49 9.54
CA VAL A 34 8.00 -4.90 8.38
C VAL A 34 8.13 -5.84 7.19
N LEU A 35 6.99 -6.17 6.61
CA LEU A 35 6.83 -7.01 5.43
C LEU A 35 6.29 -6.18 4.26
N GLY A 36 6.90 -6.28 3.10
CA GLY A 36 6.37 -5.76 1.84
C GLY A 36 5.68 -6.88 1.06
N CYS A 37 4.40 -6.70 0.76
CA CYS A 37 3.64 -7.64 -0.08
C CYS A 37 3.74 -7.19 -1.54
N TYR A 38 4.44 -7.97 -2.36
CA TYR A 38 4.56 -7.68 -3.78
C TYR A 38 3.21 -7.75 -4.49
N ASP A 39 3.03 -6.90 -5.51
CA ASP A 39 1.85 -6.90 -6.38
C ASP A 39 0.52 -6.78 -5.60
N GLY A 40 0.52 -6.00 -4.52
CA GLY A 40 -0.68 -5.67 -3.76
C GLY A 40 -1.36 -6.90 -3.15
N PHE A 41 -2.65 -7.09 -3.44
CA PHE A 41 -3.41 -8.24 -2.96
C PHE A 41 -3.24 -9.51 -3.79
N LYS A 42 -2.57 -9.46 -4.96
CA LYS A 42 -2.54 -10.56 -5.92
C LYS A 42 -2.12 -11.89 -5.29
N TRP A 43 -0.90 -11.94 -4.75
CA TRP A 43 -0.34 -13.17 -4.20
C TRP A 43 -0.99 -13.56 -2.87
N LEU A 44 -1.45 -12.58 -2.09
CA LEU A 44 -2.19 -12.82 -0.85
C LEU A 44 -3.53 -13.56 -1.09
N VAL A 45 -4.23 -13.25 -2.19
CA VAL A 45 -5.46 -13.96 -2.60
C VAL A 45 -5.13 -15.37 -3.08
N GLU A 46 -4.02 -15.55 -3.77
CA GLU A 46 -3.53 -16.86 -4.23
C GLU A 46 -3.03 -17.73 -3.06
N GLY A 47 -2.82 -17.14 -1.88
CA GLY A 47 -2.28 -17.85 -0.72
C GLY A 47 -0.77 -18.07 -0.81
N ASP A 48 -0.10 -17.36 -1.72
CA ASP A 48 1.32 -17.46 -1.98
C ASP A 48 2.10 -16.54 -1.03
N THR A 49 2.99 -17.15 -0.25
CA THR A 49 3.82 -16.50 0.76
C THR A 49 5.21 -16.12 0.25
N GLU A 50 5.62 -16.57 -0.94
CA GLU A 50 6.96 -16.31 -1.50
C GLU A 50 7.12 -14.85 -1.96
N HIS A 51 6.00 -14.18 -2.23
CA HIS A 51 5.95 -12.79 -2.67
C HIS A 51 5.83 -11.79 -1.51
N VAL A 52 6.10 -12.23 -0.28
CA VAL A 52 6.15 -11.38 0.91
C VAL A 52 7.60 -11.31 1.38
N VAL A 53 8.20 -10.12 1.26
CA VAL A 53 9.60 -9.90 1.63
C VAL A 53 9.70 -9.08 2.89
N GLU A 54 10.79 -9.25 3.63
CA GLU A 54 11.08 -8.37 4.76
C GLU A 54 11.76 -7.08 4.27
N LEU A 55 11.31 -5.93 4.77
CA LEU A 55 11.88 -4.62 4.43
C LEU A 55 12.67 -4.05 5.61
N THR A 56 13.98 -3.83 5.45
CA THR A 56 14.85 -3.19 6.43
C THR A 56 15.09 -1.71 6.08
N ILE A 57 15.59 -0.93 7.03
CA ILE A 57 15.95 0.48 6.77
C ILE A 57 17.00 0.59 5.64
N ASN A 58 17.93 -0.36 5.56
CA ASN A 58 18.98 -0.35 4.55
C ASN A 58 18.44 -0.60 3.13
N ASP A 59 17.41 -1.44 2.99
CA ASP A 59 16.77 -1.75 1.70
C ASP A 59 16.08 -0.53 1.08
N LEU A 60 15.77 0.48 1.90
CA LEU A 60 14.95 1.64 1.53
C LEU A 60 15.77 2.92 1.39
N SER A 61 17.09 2.81 1.39
CA SER A 61 17.98 3.94 1.17
C SER A 61 17.65 4.59 -0.18
N ARG A 62 17.31 5.89 -0.14
CA ARG A 62 17.08 6.76 -1.31
C ARG A 62 15.91 6.40 -2.23
N ILE A 63 15.12 5.36 -1.97
CA ILE A 63 13.99 4.98 -2.84
C ILE A 63 12.93 6.07 -3.01
N HIS A 64 12.88 7.05 -2.09
CA HIS A 64 11.97 8.19 -2.16
C HIS A 64 12.28 9.14 -3.34
N PHE A 65 13.46 9.03 -3.96
CA PHE A 65 13.80 9.70 -5.21
C PHE A 65 13.32 8.93 -6.45
N ASP A 66 12.98 7.64 -6.31
CA ASP A 66 12.57 6.80 -7.42
C ASP A 66 11.06 6.84 -7.64
N GLY A 67 10.64 6.80 -8.91
CA GLY A 67 9.24 6.67 -9.30
C GLY A 67 8.70 5.25 -9.10
N GLY A 68 7.38 5.10 -9.17
CA GLY A 68 6.71 3.81 -9.06
C GLY A 68 6.68 3.25 -7.64
N SER A 69 6.72 1.92 -7.53
CA SER A 69 6.63 1.17 -6.26
C SER A 69 7.67 0.06 -6.24
N ILE A 70 8.56 0.05 -5.25
CA ILE A 70 9.57 -1.02 -5.08
C ILE A 70 8.95 -2.39 -4.82
N ILE A 71 7.73 -2.44 -4.26
CA ILE A 71 6.95 -3.67 -4.05
C ILE A 71 5.85 -3.85 -5.11
N ARG A 72 5.97 -3.14 -6.24
CA ARG A 72 5.03 -3.14 -7.36
C ARG A 72 3.61 -2.75 -6.92
N THR A 73 2.63 -2.92 -7.81
CA THR A 73 1.22 -2.63 -7.55
C THR A 73 0.35 -3.55 -8.39
N SER A 74 -0.87 -3.84 -7.94
CA SER A 74 -1.86 -4.54 -8.76
C SER A 74 -3.26 -3.96 -8.57
N ARG A 75 -4.14 -4.27 -9.52
CA ARG A 75 -5.58 -3.96 -9.44
C ARG A 75 -6.40 -5.12 -8.86
N THR A 76 -5.75 -6.08 -8.20
CA THR A 76 -6.43 -7.22 -7.60
C THR A 76 -7.23 -6.75 -6.40
N ASN A 77 -8.54 -6.99 -6.43
CA ASN A 77 -9.42 -6.75 -5.30
C ASN A 77 -9.93 -8.09 -4.72
N PRO A 78 -9.51 -8.47 -3.50
CA PRO A 78 -9.92 -9.73 -2.86
C PRO A 78 -11.43 -9.81 -2.60
N ALA A 79 -12.14 -8.68 -2.53
CA ALA A 79 -13.58 -8.62 -2.28
C ALA A 79 -14.42 -9.00 -3.51
N ARG A 80 -13.81 -9.20 -4.69
CA ARG A 80 -14.52 -9.62 -5.91
C ARG A 80 -14.86 -11.12 -5.96
N THR A 81 -14.20 -11.93 -5.14
CA THR A 81 -14.47 -13.38 -5.05
C THR A 81 -14.92 -13.75 -3.63
N PRO A 82 -15.88 -14.68 -3.47
CA PRO A 82 -16.42 -15.01 -2.14
C PRO A 82 -15.35 -15.42 -1.11
N GLU A 83 -14.32 -16.14 -1.54
CA GLU A 83 -13.24 -16.67 -0.68
C GLU A 83 -12.02 -15.74 -0.61
N GLY A 84 -11.96 -14.69 -1.43
CA GLY A 84 -10.74 -13.90 -1.63
C GLY A 84 -10.29 -13.16 -0.38
N VAL A 85 -11.22 -12.49 0.30
CA VAL A 85 -10.96 -11.80 1.57
C VAL A 85 -10.48 -12.77 2.65
N GLY A 86 -11.09 -13.96 2.73
CA GLY A 86 -10.71 -15.00 3.68
C GLY A 86 -9.28 -15.50 3.44
N ARG A 87 -8.91 -15.76 2.18
CA ARG A 87 -7.55 -16.19 1.82
C ARG A 87 -6.49 -15.14 2.14
N VAL A 88 -6.78 -13.86 1.90
CA VAL A 88 -5.88 -12.76 2.31
C VAL A 88 -5.72 -12.74 3.83
N ALA A 89 -6.82 -12.81 4.58
CA ALA A 89 -6.78 -12.84 6.04
C ALA A 89 -5.96 -14.02 6.58
N GLU A 90 -6.15 -15.22 6.04
CA GLU A 90 -5.34 -16.40 6.41
C GLU A 90 -3.86 -16.22 6.07
N THR A 91 -3.55 -15.65 4.92
CA THR A 91 -2.15 -15.43 4.50
C THR A 91 -1.45 -14.42 5.40
N LEU A 92 -2.11 -13.30 5.71
CA LEU A 92 -1.60 -12.32 6.69
C LEU A 92 -1.41 -12.96 8.07
N LYS A 93 -2.36 -13.81 8.50
CA LYS A 93 -2.27 -14.55 9.77
C LYS A 93 -1.09 -15.53 9.77
N ARG A 94 -0.82 -16.25 8.67
CA ARG A 94 0.34 -17.14 8.52
C ARG A 94 1.67 -16.39 8.63
N HIS A 95 1.73 -15.15 8.16
CA HIS A 95 2.89 -14.27 8.34
C HIS A 95 2.98 -13.60 9.73
N GLY A 96 2.01 -13.84 10.61
CA GLY A 96 1.96 -13.23 11.94
C GLY A 96 1.79 -11.71 11.90
N VAL A 97 1.02 -11.20 10.92
CA VAL A 97 0.79 -9.77 10.72
C VAL A 97 -0.21 -9.24 11.76
N ASP A 98 0.22 -8.24 12.52
CA ASP A 98 -0.60 -7.49 13.49
C ASP A 98 -1.15 -6.19 12.90
N TYR A 99 -0.41 -5.59 11.96
CA TYR A 99 -0.75 -4.32 11.33
C TYR A 99 -0.70 -4.41 9.81
N LEU A 100 -1.62 -3.73 9.13
CA LEU A 100 -1.63 -3.60 7.69
C LEU A 100 -1.68 -2.11 7.32
N ILE A 101 -0.70 -1.68 6.53
CA ILE A 101 -0.76 -0.43 5.79
C ILE A 101 -1.08 -0.75 4.33
N THR A 102 -2.14 -0.14 3.81
CA THR A 102 -2.47 -0.21 2.38
C THR A 102 -2.29 1.16 1.74
N ILE A 103 -1.71 1.19 0.54
CA ILE A 103 -1.45 2.42 -0.21
C ILE A 103 -2.25 2.33 -1.52
N GLY A 104 -3.29 3.14 -1.71
CA GLY A 104 -4.19 2.94 -2.85
C GLY A 104 -5.35 3.90 -2.95
N GLY A 105 -6.20 3.67 -3.94
CA GLY A 105 -7.46 4.40 -4.12
C GLY A 105 -8.61 3.80 -3.29
N ASP A 106 -9.83 4.22 -3.62
CA ASP A 106 -11.09 3.78 -3.03
C ASP A 106 -11.26 2.25 -3.03
N ASP A 107 -10.96 1.58 -4.15
CA ASP A 107 -11.07 0.13 -4.30
C ASP A 107 -10.12 -0.61 -3.35
N THR A 108 -8.92 -0.05 -3.14
CA THR A 108 -7.93 -0.58 -2.18
C THR A 108 -8.39 -0.35 -0.74
N ALA A 109 -8.90 0.84 -0.42
CA ALA A 109 -9.46 1.15 0.90
C ALA A 109 -10.62 0.21 1.24
N PHE A 110 -11.53 0.01 0.30
CA PHE A 110 -12.67 -0.90 0.44
C PHE A 110 -12.20 -2.33 0.70
N ALA A 111 -11.31 -2.86 -0.15
CA ALA A 111 -10.73 -4.20 0.03
C ALA A 111 -10.06 -4.38 1.40
N ALA A 112 -9.25 -3.41 1.82
CA ALA A 112 -8.56 -3.44 3.10
C ALA A 112 -9.55 -3.46 4.28
N SER A 113 -10.63 -2.67 4.21
CA SER A 113 -11.68 -2.68 5.23
C SER A 113 -12.37 -4.04 5.37
N ARG A 114 -12.54 -4.77 4.25
CA ARG A 114 -13.13 -6.13 4.26
C ARG A 114 -12.17 -7.13 4.90
N VAL A 115 -10.87 -7.03 4.60
CA VAL A 115 -9.83 -7.88 5.19
C VAL A 115 -9.74 -7.65 6.70
N ALA A 116 -9.72 -6.40 7.17
CA ALA A 116 -9.69 -6.11 8.61
C ALA A 116 -10.93 -6.64 9.36
N LYS A 117 -12.11 -6.61 8.73
CA LYS A 117 -13.31 -7.25 9.30
C LYS A 117 -13.21 -8.78 9.37
N ALA A 118 -12.51 -9.40 8.42
CA ALA A 118 -12.31 -10.84 8.37
C ALA A 118 -11.16 -11.35 9.26
N LEU A 119 -10.24 -10.46 9.67
CA LEU A 119 -9.13 -10.77 10.58
C LEU A 119 -9.22 -9.92 11.86
N PRO A 120 -10.03 -10.33 12.85
CA PRO A 120 -10.15 -9.61 14.12
C PRO A 120 -8.79 -9.43 14.80
N GLY A 121 -8.51 -8.21 15.27
CA GLY A 121 -7.24 -7.84 15.90
C GLY A 121 -6.21 -7.24 14.94
N LEU A 122 -6.44 -7.28 13.61
CA LEU A 122 -5.60 -6.58 12.65
C LEU A 122 -5.81 -5.06 12.76
N GLY A 123 -4.75 -4.32 13.08
CA GLY A 123 -4.75 -2.86 12.98
C GLY A 123 -4.58 -2.44 11.52
N LEU A 124 -5.53 -1.68 10.98
CA LEU A 124 -5.50 -1.21 9.59
C LEU A 124 -5.27 0.30 9.51
N ALA A 125 -4.34 0.72 8.67
CA ALA A 125 -4.22 2.09 8.19
C ALA A 125 -4.22 2.11 6.65
N HIS A 126 -4.87 3.12 6.08
CA HIS A 126 -4.93 3.31 4.63
C HIS A 126 -4.32 4.67 4.28
N VAL A 127 -3.43 4.67 3.28
CA VAL A 127 -2.81 5.88 2.74
C VAL A 127 -3.44 6.18 1.38
N PRO A 128 -4.22 7.27 1.27
CA PRO A 128 -5.00 7.59 0.07
C PRO A 128 -4.08 8.03 -1.09
N LYS A 129 -4.11 7.28 -2.18
CA LYS A 129 -3.26 7.44 -3.37
C LYS A 129 -4.07 7.49 -4.65
N THR A 130 -4.03 8.63 -5.33
CA THR A 130 -4.52 8.80 -6.70
C THR A 130 -3.88 10.05 -7.32
N ILE A 131 -3.76 10.10 -8.65
CA ILE A 131 -3.38 11.32 -9.35
C ILE A 131 -4.61 12.18 -9.70
N ASP A 132 -5.82 11.63 -9.55
CA ASP A 132 -7.07 12.25 -9.97
C ASP A 132 -7.71 13.11 -8.87
N ASN A 133 -7.21 13.00 -7.63
CA ASN A 133 -7.72 13.68 -6.44
C ASN A 133 -9.23 13.48 -6.19
N ASP A 134 -9.70 12.26 -6.42
CA ASP A 134 -11.11 11.89 -6.44
C ASP A 134 -11.55 11.08 -5.21
N LEU A 135 -10.70 11.00 -4.18
CA LEU A 135 -11.06 10.35 -2.92
C LEU A 135 -11.81 11.32 -1.98
N PRO A 136 -12.79 10.84 -1.20
CA PRO A 136 -13.57 11.67 -0.30
C PRO A 136 -12.77 12.04 0.97
N LEU A 137 -11.77 12.89 0.81
CA LEU A 137 -10.95 13.45 1.89
C LEU A 137 -11.48 14.83 2.31
N PRO A 138 -11.10 15.35 3.49
CA PRO A 138 -11.29 16.76 3.83
C PRO A 138 -10.79 17.66 2.70
N SER A 139 -11.52 18.76 2.44
CA SER A 139 -11.32 19.62 1.26
C SER A 139 -9.94 20.29 1.18
N ASP A 140 -9.22 20.36 2.30
CA ASP A 140 -7.88 20.92 2.44
C ASP A 140 -6.77 19.87 2.30
N ILE A 141 -7.12 18.60 2.07
CA ILE A 141 -6.18 17.49 1.96
C ILE A 141 -6.26 16.90 0.55
N ASP A 142 -5.18 17.08 -0.19
CA ASP A 142 -4.99 16.39 -1.46
C ASP A 142 -4.49 14.97 -1.26
N THR A 143 -4.88 14.10 -2.18
CA THR A 143 -4.28 12.78 -2.35
C THR A 143 -2.84 12.92 -2.84
N PHE A 144 -1.94 12.10 -2.31
CA PHE A 144 -0.55 12.16 -2.77
C PHE A 144 -0.46 11.62 -4.21
N GLY A 145 0.38 12.26 -5.02
CA GLY A 145 0.50 12.01 -6.46
C GLY A 145 -0.17 13.10 -7.31
N PHE A 146 -1.30 13.67 -6.86
CA PHE A 146 -2.04 14.72 -7.56
C PHE A 146 -1.16 15.94 -7.91
N SER A 147 -0.54 16.58 -6.92
CA SER A 147 0.24 17.81 -7.16
C SER A 147 1.44 17.56 -8.09
N THR A 148 2.02 16.35 -8.06
CA THR A 148 3.11 15.98 -8.97
C THR A 148 2.59 15.84 -10.41
N ALA A 149 1.43 15.20 -10.58
CA ALA A 149 0.79 15.07 -11.89
C ALA A 149 0.39 16.44 -12.47
N CYS A 150 -0.20 17.32 -11.66
CA CYS A 150 -0.56 18.68 -12.07
C CYS A 150 0.66 19.51 -12.47
N ASN A 151 1.76 19.44 -11.70
CA ASN A 151 2.98 20.17 -12.03
C ASN A 151 3.56 19.73 -13.37
N LEU A 152 3.65 18.42 -13.61
CA LEU A 152 4.10 17.89 -14.90
C LEU A 152 3.14 18.31 -16.04
N GLY A 153 1.83 18.20 -15.84
CA GLY A 153 0.83 18.61 -16.83
C GLY A 153 0.95 20.08 -17.21
N LYS A 154 1.12 20.97 -16.22
CA LYS A 154 1.38 22.40 -16.43
C LYS A 154 2.64 22.62 -17.28
N ASP A 155 3.73 21.93 -16.97
CA ASP A 155 4.99 22.07 -17.69
C ASP A 155 4.88 21.56 -19.13
N LEU A 156 4.14 20.48 -19.37
CA LEU A 156 3.85 19.97 -20.72
C LEU A 156 3.04 20.97 -21.54
N VAL A 157 1.95 21.51 -20.98
CA VAL A 157 1.10 22.49 -21.68
C VAL A 157 1.83 23.79 -21.96
N ARG A 158 2.73 24.24 -21.08
CA ARG A 158 3.55 25.43 -21.29
C ARG A 158 4.46 25.33 -22.52
N ASN A 159 4.80 24.11 -22.93
CA ASN A 159 5.68 23.84 -24.06
C ASN A 159 4.94 23.50 -25.36
N LEU A 160 3.60 23.66 -25.38
CA LEU A 160 2.78 23.61 -26.60
C LEU A 160 2.77 24.98 -27.30
#